data_AF-A0A1F3JX88-F1
#
_entry.id   AF-A0A1F3JX88-F1
#
_cell.length_a   1.000
_cell.length_b   1.000
_cell.length_c   1.000
_cell.angle_alpha   90.00
_cell.angle_beta   90.00
_cell.angle_gamma   90.00
#
_symmetry.space_group_name_H-M   'P 1'
#
loop_
_entity.id
_entity.type
_entity.pdbx_description
1 polymer ?
#
loop_
_entity_poly.entity_id
_entity_poly.type
_entity_poly.pdbx_seq_one_letter_code
_entity_poly.pdbx_strand_id
1 'polypeptide(L)'
;MLCEIKFDYSAITSEHVIIAIVGMGVVFASLIILFYLFSLVPILINIPIRNRLRKEGKIELAESDDLHIPADVSAAISLALHLHFNEMHDKEDAIITMKKITKKYSPWSSKLYSVYNLGK
;
A
#
# COMPACT_ATOMS: atom_id res chain seq x y z
N MET A 1 -20.66 -33.33 -40.56
CA MET A 1 -21.17 -34.42 -39.69
C MET A 1 -20.96 -33.97 -38.25
N LEU A 2 -21.97 -33.29 -37.69
CA LEU A 2 -21.91 -32.76 -36.34
C LEU A 2 -22.40 -33.85 -35.40
N CYS A 3 -21.57 -34.22 -34.43
CA CYS A 3 -21.89 -35.20 -33.39
C CYS A 3 -23.06 -34.64 -32.56
N GLU A 4 -24.19 -35.35 -32.53
CA GLU A 4 -25.30 -34.99 -31.63
C GLU A 4 -24.81 -35.11 -30.19
N ILE A 5 -24.64 -33.97 -29.53
CA ILE A 5 -24.43 -33.91 -28.08
C ILE A 5 -25.75 -34.31 -27.44
N LYS A 6 -25.84 -35.58 -27.03
CA LYS A 6 -26.97 -36.08 -26.24
C LYS A 6 -26.74 -35.73 -24.78
N PHE A 7 -27.51 -34.78 -24.27
CA PHE A 7 -27.52 -34.46 -22.85
C PHE A 7 -28.23 -35.58 -22.08
N ASP A 8 -27.44 -36.41 -21.39
CA ASP A 8 -27.98 -37.43 -20.51
C ASP A 8 -28.18 -36.85 -19.10
N TYR A 9 -29.43 -36.52 -18.79
CA TYR A 9 -29.83 -35.99 -17.50
C TYR A 9 -29.83 -37.05 -16.39
N SER A 10 -29.72 -38.34 -16.73
CA SER A 10 -29.65 -39.42 -15.75
C SER A 10 -28.35 -39.39 -14.92
N ALA A 11 -27.33 -38.69 -15.38
CA ALA A 11 -26.07 -38.54 -14.68
C ALA A 11 -26.11 -37.48 -13.57
N ILE A 12 -27.16 -36.64 -13.52
CA ILE A 12 -27.31 -35.60 -12.50
C ILE A 12 -27.86 -36.25 -11.22
N THR A 13 -26.94 -36.60 -10.31
CA THR A 13 -27.32 -37.09 -8.97
C THR A 13 -27.56 -35.92 -8.01
N SER A 14 -28.24 -36.20 -6.89
CA SER A 14 -28.52 -35.23 -5.83
C SER A 14 -27.26 -34.55 -5.28
N GLU A 15 -26.13 -35.25 -5.25
CA GLU A 15 -24.84 -34.72 -4.79
C GLU A 15 -24.37 -33.54 -5.64
N HIS A 16 -24.50 -33.64 -6.97
CA HIS A 16 -24.10 -32.58 -7.90
C HIS A 16 -24.93 -31.31 -7.71
N VAL A 17 -26.23 -31.47 -7.45
CA VAL A 17 -27.15 -30.36 -7.19
C VAL A 17 -26.78 -29.64 -5.89
N ILE A 18 -26.43 -30.39 -4.84
CA ILE A 18 -26.00 -29.82 -3.56
C ILE A 18 -24.71 -29.03 -3.72
N ILE A 19 -23.72 -29.59 -4.42
CA ILE A 19 -22.43 -28.90 -4.67
C ILE A 19 -22.65 -27.61 -5.45
N ALA A 20 -23.51 -27.62 -6.47
CA ALA A 20 -23.82 -26.42 -7.26
C ALA A 20 -24.50 -25.33 -6.41
N ILE A 21 -25.49 -25.69 -5.59
CA ILE A 21 -26.20 -24.75 -4.72
C ILE A 21 -25.26 -24.17 -3.67
N VAL A 22 -24.46 -25.01 -3.02
CA VAL A 22 -23.49 -24.56 -2.00
C VAL A 22 -22.42 -23.68 -2.64
N GLY A 23 -21.86 -24.08 -3.78
CA GLY A 23 -20.86 -23.29 -4.49
C GLY A 23 -21.38 -21.90 -4.88
N MET A 24 -22.58 -21.83 -5.46
CA MET A 24 -23.20 -20.56 -5.82
C MET A 24 -23.52 -19.72 -4.58
N GLY A 25 -24.03 -20.35 -3.52
CA GLY A 25 -24.35 -19.69 -2.25
C GLY A 25 -23.12 -19.08 -1.58
N VAL A 26 -21.99 -19.80 -1.56
CA VAL A 26 -20.73 -19.31 -0.98
C VAL A 26 -20.22 -18.11 -1.76
N VAL A 27 -20.25 -18.12 -3.10
CA VAL A 27 -19.79 -16.98 -3.92
C VAL A 27 -20.60 -15.73 -3.63
N PHE A 28 -21.94 -15.83 -3.59
CA PHE A 28 -22.79 -14.70 -3.23
C PHE A 28 -22.56 -14.23 -1.80
N ALA A 29 -22.44 -15.15 -0.84
CA ALA A 29 -22.15 -14.81 0.55
C ALA A 29 -20.80 -14.08 0.68
N SER A 30 -19.75 -14.55 0.01
CA SER A 30 -18.44 -13.89 0.00
C SER A 30 -18.51 -12.47 -0.55
N LEU A 31 -19.25 -12.25 -1.64
CA LEU A 31 -19.43 -10.91 -2.21
C LEU A 31 -20.19 -9.97 -1.26
N ILE A 32 -21.25 -10.45 -0.63
CA ILE A 32 -22.02 -9.66 0.36
C ILE A 32 -21.13 -9.28 1.54
N ILE A 33 -20.41 -10.25 2.12
CA ILE A 33 -19.50 -10.02 3.25
C ILE A 33 -18.42 -9.00 2.86
N LEU A 34 -17.83 -9.14 1.67
CA LEU A 34 -16.80 -8.23 1.19
C LEU A 34 -17.34 -6.80 0.99
N PHE A 35 -18.56 -6.66 0.46
CA PHE A 35 -19.23 -5.37 0.33
C PHE A 35 -19.44 -4.68 1.69
N TYR A 36 -19.90 -5.42 2.70
CA TYR A 36 -20.05 -4.89 4.05
C TYR A 36 -18.71 -4.50 4.67
N LEU A 37 -17.67 -5.31 4.46
CA LEU A 37 -16.33 -5.00 4.95
C LEU A 37 -15.83 -3.66 4.38
N PHE A 38 -15.92 -3.47 3.06
CA PHE A 38 -15.51 -2.21 2.43
C PHE A 38 -16.40 -1.02 2.84
N SER A 39 -17.68 -1.24 3.11
CA SER A 39 -18.57 -0.18 3.59
C SER A 39 -18.29 0.23 5.05
N LEU A 40 -17.74 -0.67 5.87
CA LEU A 40 -17.36 -0.37 7.25
C LEU A 40 -16.04 0.40 7.39
N VAL A 41 -15.09 0.18 6.47
CA VAL A 41 -13.77 0.84 6.46
C VAL A 41 -13.86 2.38 6.51
N PRO A 42 -14.64 3.09 5.66
CA PRO A 42 -14.69 4.55 5.69
C PRO A 42 -15.29 5.06 7.01
N ILE A 43 -16.28 4.35 7.57
CA ILE A 43 -16.88 4.70 8.86
C ILE A 43 -15.82 4.63 9.97
N LEU A 44 -15.04 3.54 10.00
CA LEU A 44 -14.01 3.34 11.02
C LEU A 44 -12.90 4.39 10.94
N ILE A 45 -12.53 4.84 9.74
CA ILE A 45 -11.51 5.87 9.51
C ILE A 45 -12.03 7.28 9.84
N ASN A 46 -13.29 7.59 9.50
CA ASN A 46 -13.84 8.93 9.66
C ASN A 46 -14.18 9.28 11.13
N ILE A 47 -14.50 8.29 11.98
CA ILE A 47 -14.79 8.51 13.41
C ILE A 47 -13.64 9.20 14.17
N PRO A 48 -12.39 8.69 14.17
CA PRO A 48 -11.29 9.34 14.88
C PRO A 48 -10.90 10.69 14.27
N ILE A 49 -11.02 10.84 12.94
CA ILE A 49 -10.76 12.11 12.24
C ILE A 49 -11.74 13.18 12.71
N ARG A 50 -13.04 12.89 12.69
CA ARG A 50 -14.09 13.79 13.19
C ARG A 50 -13.92 14.14 14.66
N ASN A 51 -13.51 13.16 15.49
CA ASN A 51 -13.22 13.39 16.90
C ASN A 51 -11.99 14.28 17.12
N ARG A 52 -10.97 14.23 16.25
CA ARG A 52 -9.82 15.14 16.29
C ARG A 52 -10.21 16.55 15.84
N LEU A 53 -10.97 16.68 14.75
CA LEU A 53 -11.48 17.97 14.25
C LEU A 53 -12.34 18.70 15.30
N ARG A 54 -13.20 17.97 16.03
CA ARG A 54 -13.96 18.53 17.15
C ARG A 54 -13.07 19.01 18.30
N LYS A 55 -11.97 18.32 18.60
CA LYS A 55 -11.02 18.72 19.65
C LYS A 55 -10.22 19.97 19.26
N GLU A 56 -9.99 20.19 17.97
CA GLU A 56 -9.34 21.39 17.42
C GLU A 56 -10.28 22.60 17.28
N GLY A 57 -11.55 22.48 17.71
CA GLY A 57 -12.52 23.57 17.68
C GLY A 57 -13.14 23.85 16.31
N LYS A 58 -12.81 23.08 15.28
CA LYS A 58 -13.38 23.20 13.91
C LYS A 58 -14.66 22.37 13.79
N ILE A 59 -15.69 22.77 14.54
CA ILE A 59 -16.96 22.03 14.63
C ILE A 59 -17.70 22.03 13.28
N GLU A 60 -17.71 23.15 12.56
CA GLU A 60 -18.36 23.27 11.24
C GLU A 60 -17.76 22.30 10.21
N LEU A 61 -16.44 22.13 10.21
CA LEU A 61 -15.73 21.22 9.29
C LEU A 61 -15.85 19.73 9.71
N ALA A 62 -16.13 19.48 10.99
CA ALA A 62 -16.34 18.14 11.53
C ALA A 62 -17.77 17.62 11.29
N GLU A 63 -18.70 18.51 10.97
CA GLU A 63 -20.12 18.23 10.76
C GLU A 63 -20.53 18.38 9.30
N SER A 64 -19.71 19.03 8.47
CA SER A 64 -19.84 19.05 7.02
C SER A 64 -19.60 17.65 6.41
N ASP A 65 -20.46 17.26 5.48
CA ASP A 65 -20.33 16.03 4.67
C ASP A 65 -19.12 16.08 3.70
N ASP A 66 -18.47 17.24 3.60
CA ASP A 66 -17.34 17.55 2.72
C ASP A 66 -15.99 16.95 3.14
N LEU A 67 -15.95 16.11 4.18
CA LEU A 67 -14.73 15.35 4.50
C LEU A 67 -14.41 14.31 3.41
N HIS A 68 -15.35 14.04 2.51
CA HIS A 68 -15.15 13.16 1.38
C HIS A 68 -14.36 13.85 0.25
N ILE A 69 -13.03 13.68 0.29
CA ILE A 69 -12.15 14.09 -0.80
C ILE A 69 -12.24 13.06 -1.94
N PRO A 70 -12.57 13.45 -3.18
CA PRO A 70 -12.61 12.53 -4.31
C PRO A 70 -11.25 11.87 -4.54
N ALA A 71 -11.26 10.58 -4.91
CA ALA A 71 -10.05 9.80 -5.12
C ALA A 71 -9.13 10.43 -6.18
N ASP A 72 -9.70 10.98 -7.25
CA ASP A 72 -8.96 11.61 -8.35
C ASP A 72 -8.13 12.81 -7.86
N VAL A 73 -8.71 13.63 -6.97
CA VAL A 73 -8.03 14.79 -6.40
C VAL A 73 -6.90 14.34 -5.48
N SER A 74 -7.13 13.33 -4.64
CA SER A 74 -6.09 12.76 -3.77
C SER A 74 -4.93 12.16 -4.58
N ALA A 75 -5.23 11.46 -5.68
CA ALA A 75 -4.24 10.90 -6.60
C ALA A 75 -3.44 12.01 -7.31
N ALA A 76 -4.11 13.06 -7.79
CA ALA A 76 -3.45 14.21 -8.42
C ALA A 76 -2.50 14.93 -7.44
N ILE A 77 -2.93 15.14 -6.20
CA ILE A 77 -2.10 15.73 -5.12
C ILE A 77 -0.89 14.83 -4.85
N SER A 78 -1.11 13.52 -4.69
CA SER A 78 -0.03 12.55 -4.45
C SER A 78 0.98 12.52 -5.60
N LEU A 79 0.52 12.58 -6.85
CA LEU A 79 1.37 12.64 -8.03
C LEU A 79 2.17 13.96 -8.07
N ALA A 80 1.53 15.09 -7.80
CA ALA A 80 2.20 16.39 -7.74
C ALA A 80 3.29 16.41 -6.66
N LEU A 81 3.00 15.89 -5.47
CA LEU A 81 3.99 15.72 -4.39
C LEU A 81 5.12 14.78 -4.82
N HIS A 82 4.80 13.64 -5.45
CA HIS A 82 5.80 12.70 -5.93
C HIS A 82 6.74 13.37 -6.94
N LEU A 83 6.21 14.06 -7.94
CA LEU A 83 7.00 14.78 -8.94
C LEU A 83 7.86 15.87 -8.30
N HIS A 84 7.27 16.67 -7.40
CA HIS A 84 7.98 17.73 -6.70
C HIS A 84 9.17 17.22 -5.89
N PHE A 85 8.98 16.16 -5.10
CA PHE A 85 10.07 15.58 -4.32
C PHE A 85 11.08 14.81 -5.18
N ASN A 86 10.62 14.17 -6.26
CA ASN A 86 11.50 13.47 -7.20
C ASN A 86 12.43 14.43 -7.96
N GLU A 87 11.98 15.66 -8.24
CA GLU A 87 12.81 16.72 -8.84
C GLU A 87 13.81 17.34 -7.85
N MET A 88 13.51 17.33 -6.54
CA MET A 88 14.39 17.89 -5.51
C MET A 88 15.48 16.91 -5.02
N HIS A 89 15.42 15.64 -5.40
CA HIS A 89 16.55 14.73 -5.20
C HIS A 89 17.62 15.04 -6.26
N ASP A 90 18.80 15.49 -5.83
CA ASP A 90 19.97 15.57 -6.70
C ASP A 90 20.19 14.19 -7.34
N LYS A 91 20.33 14.16 -8.67
CA LYS A 91 20.74 12.94 -9.39
C LYS A 91 22.13 12.57 -8.88
N GLU A 92 22.19 11.65 -7.93
CA GLU A 92 23.46 11.09 -7.50
C GLU A 92 24.09 10.39 -8.70
N ASP A 93 25.16 10.97 -9.24
CA ASP A 93 26.02 10.28 -10.18
C ASP A 93 26.60 9.06 -9.46
N ALA A 94 26.07 7.87 -9.74
CA ALA A 94 26.54 6.60 -9.19
C ALA A 94 27.96 6.22 -9.68
N ILE A 95 28.70 7.17 -10.27
CA ILE A 95 30.11 7.03 -10.59
C ILE A 95 30.91 7.44 -9.35
N ILE A 96 31.03 6.50 -8.42
CA ILE A 96 32.01 6.59 -7.33
C ILE A 96 33.40 6.58 -7.97
N THR A 97 33.91 7.76 -8.35
CA THR A 97 35.28 7.90 -8.85
C THR A 97 36.22 7.78 -7.66
N MET A 98 36.43 6.55 -7.20
CA MET A 98 37.41 6.23 -6.19
C MET A 98 38.79 6.47 -6.81
N LYS A 99 39.31 7.69 -6.65
CA LYS A 99 40.73 7.97 -6.87
C LYS A 99 41.48 7.12 -5.86
N LYS A 100 42.02 5.98 -6.31
CA LYS A 100 42.87 5.08 -5.54
C LYS A 100 44.18 5.81 -5.22
N ILE A 101 44.14 6.71 -4.25
CA ILE A 101 45.35 7.12 -3.55
C ILE A 101 45.88 5.87 -2.87
N THR A 102 47.09 5.44 -3.25
CA THR A 102 47.79 4.29 -2.68
C THR A 102 48.18 4.60 -1.23
N LYS A 103 47.20 4.68 -0.34
CA LYS A 103 47.42 4.72 1.10
C LYS A 103 47.03 3.34 1.63
N LYS A 104 48.00 2.61 2.19
CA LYS A 104 47.85 1.24 2.75
C LYS A 104 46.91 1.15 3.97
N TYR A 105 46.20 2.22 4.33
CA TYR A 105 45.38 2.30 5.52
C TYR A 105 43.99 2.84 5.20
N SER A 106 42.98 2.30 5.88
CA SER A 106 41.61 2.81 5.85
C SER A 106 41.50 4.09 6.68
N PRO A 107 40.83 5.14 6.18
CA PRO A 107 40.67 6.40 6.90
C PRO A 107 39.77 6.30 8.14
N TRP A 108 39.06 5.18 8.36
CA TRP A 108 38.20 5.00 9.53
C TRP A 108 38.95 4.53 10.80
N SER A 109 40.22 4.12 10.69
CA SER A 109 41.02 3.70 11.85
C SER A 109 42.50 3.99 11.67
N SER A 110 42.87 5.28 11.63
CA SER A 110 44.28 5.67 11.81
C SER A 110 44.60 5.83 13.30
N LYS A 111 44.31 4.81 14.11
CA LYS A 111 44.56 4.83 15.56
C LYS A 111 46.04 4.64 15.94
N LEU A 112 46.96 4.81 14.98
CA LEU A 112 48.38 4.49 15.14
C LEU A 112 49.31 5.70 15.34
N TYR A 113 48.84 6.94 15.14
CA TYR A 113 49.71 8.12 15.27
C TYR A 113 49.64 8.85 16.61
N SER A 114 48.69 8.52 17.50
CA SER A 114 48.59 9.20 18.81
C SER A 114 49.49 8.60 19.89
N VAL A 115 50.03 7.39 19.70
CA VAL A 115 50.76 6.65 20.77
C VAL A 115 52.28 6.75 20.68
N TYR A 116 52.84 7.37 19.64
CA TYR A 116 54.30 7.51 19.48
C TYR A 116 54.86 8.89 19.85
N ASN A 117 54.07 9.79 20.44
CA ASN A 117 54.52 11.14 20.79
C ASN A 117 54.49 11.46 22.30
N LEU A 118 54.71 10.45 23.15
CA LEU A 118 55.09 10.66 24.55
C LEU A 118 56.54 10.19 24.74
N GLY A 119 57.49 11.14 24.71
CA GLY A 119 58.88 10.85 25.03
C GLY A 119 59.91 11.84 24.51
N LYS A 120 59.73 13.13 24.78
CA LYS A 120 60.84 14.05 25.09
C LYS A 120 60.40 14.95 26.23
#